data_AF-A0AA38G7I7-F1
#
_entry.id   AF-A0AA38G7I7-F1
#
_cell.length_a   1.000
_cell.length_b   1.000
_cell.length_c   1.000
_cell.angle_alpha   90.00
_cell.angle_beta   90.00
_cell.angle_gamma   90.00
#
_symmetry.space_group_name_H-M   'P 1'
#
loop_
_entity.id
_entity.type
_entity.pdbx_description
1 polymer ?
#
loop_
_entity_poly.entity_id
_entity_poly.type
_entity_poly.pdbx_seq_one_letter_code
_entity_poly.pdbx_strand_id
1 'polypeptide(L)'
;MGNALEMLPLGLLTVSHEVREHVDLVRIRATAGYKPDRDKEESNLRRELEEAVTRLEAKEKDLQRVSLRELFQNLGLDSLSKCRGEIRKLRDEIAVQADKSAAIDVMDRLRSLIGLVLYAKSMLFDAEGESEEGEEEEDCTELVPCSPTFRDAAGSGSKDKHHMSIPDELKCPISLDLMRDPVIVDSGHTYDRASISGWLDSGHSTCPLSGQKLPRHPALIANYALRSLVSQWCDRHKLPFHLATSVASAAAEEDAVKMTAAFLVGKLATGSREIQTQAAYELRLLAKRGAENRKCVAEAGAIPFLVPLLSPSSEGKAQENAVTALLNLSINDNNKALIMAASGAVDGIVGVVQESGSMAARENAAATLFSLSVVDDYKIAIGAKDTAIPALLSLLREGDSRGKKDAATALFNLSLYKGNKDAILKGGTVDVLVPTLIDLVKLGSEKEKENSIAVLAAMCKSGATATREETVTRLVENIIPTLLTVTSTGSSRAKRKATALLKLLQACAHE
;
A
#
# COMPACT_ATOMS: atom_id res chain seq x y z
N MET A 1 23.20 31.81 -28.30
CA MET A 1 23.74 31.88 -29.68
C MET A 1 23.02 32.91 -30.57
N GLY A 2 21.86 33.47 -30.20
CA GLY A 2 21.13 34.44 -31.03
C GLY A 2 21.91 35.72 -31.38
N ASN A 3 22.62 36.33 -30.42
CA ASN A 3 23.30 37.62 -30.64
C ASN A 3 24.46 37.58 -31.64
N ALA A 4 25.11 36.44 -31.86
CA ALA A 4 26.24 36.35 -32.78
C ALA A 4 25.82 36.37 -34.27
N LEU A 5 24.63 35.85 -34.57
CA LEU A 5 24.08 35.80 -35.93
C LEU A 5 23.39 37.12 -36.33
N GLU A 6 23.04 37.97 -35.36
CA GLU A 6 22.48 39.30 -35.65
C GLU A 6 23.52 40.27 -36.21
N MET A 7 24.78 40.16 -35.78
CA MET A 7 25.87 41.06 -36.15
C MET A 7 26.60 40.67 -37.45
N LEU A 8 26.20 39.58 -38.10
CA LEU A 8 26.89 39.06 -39.29
C LEU A 8 26.35 39.75 -40.56
N PRO A 9 27.16 40.55 -41.29
CA PRO A 9 26.71 41.26 -42.48
C PRO A 9 26.66 40.29 -43.67
N LEU A 10 25.55 39.55 -43.80
CA LEU A 10 25.35 38.53 -44.83
C LEU A 10 25.41 39.07 -46.27
N GLY A 11 25.22 40.38 -46.45
CA GLY A 11 25.37 41.07 -47.74
C GLY A 11 26.81 41.21 -48.21
N LEU A 12 27.80 41.02 -47.32
CA LEU A 12 29.23 41.10 -47.64
C LEU A 12 29.87 39.73 -47.85
N LEU A 13 29.12 38.64 -47.63
CA LEU A 13 29.59 37.28 -47.79
C LEU A 13 29.10 36.69 -49.12
N THR A 14 30.04 36.26 -49.96
CA THR A 14 29.76 35.50 -51.19
C THR A 14 29.41 34.06 -50.83
N VAL A 15 28.23 33.85 -50.28
CA VAL A 15 27.65 32.53 -49.98
C VAL A 15 26.50 32.21 -50.94
N SER A 16 26.27 30.91 -51.19
CA SER A 16 25.21 30.43 -52.08
C SER A 16 23.82 30.77 -51.54
N HIS A 17 22.83 30.83 -52.44
CA HIS A 17 21.45 31.15 -52.08
C HIS A 17 20.89 30.23 -50.99
N GLU A 18 21.17 28.92 -51.08
CA GLU A 18 20.72 27.93 -50.10
C GLU A 18 21.31 28.16 -48.71
N VAL A 19 22.59 28.56 -48.62
CA VAL A 19 23.24 28.84 -47.33
C VAL A 19 22.66 30.10 -46.71
N ARG A 20 22.34 31.11 -47.52
CA ARG A 20 21.67 32.34 -47.04
C ARG A 20 20.27 32.04 -46.50
N GLU A 21 19.50 31.25 -47.23
CA GLU A 21 18.15 30.83 -46.84
C GLU A 21 18.15 30.00 -45.55
N HIS A 22 19.14 29.13 -45.36
CA HIS A 22 19.32 28.39 -44.10
C HIS A 22 19.67 29.30 -42.93
N VAL A 23 20.55 30.30 -43.12
CA VAL A 23 20.90 31.25 -42.05
C VAL A 23 19.69 32.12 -41.69
N ASP A 24 18.91 32.56 -42.67
CA ASP A 24 17.68 33.33 -42.43
C ASP A 24 16.61 32.48 -41.73
N LEU A 25 16.46 31.19 -42.07
CA LEU A 25 15.58 30.25 -41.37
C LEU A 25 16.00 30.00 -39.92
N VAL A 26 17.31 29.91 -39.65
CA VAL A 26 17.81 29.81 -38.27
C VAL A 26 17.57 31.10 -37.50
N ARG A 27 17.70 32.27 -38.15
CA ARG A 27 17.42 33.58 -37.54
C ARG A 27 15.94 33.72 -37.19
N ILE A 28 15.04 33.35 -38.11
CA ILE A 28 13.59 33.35 -37.89
C ILE A 28 13.20 32.38 -36.77
N ARG A 29 13.80 31.19 -36.70
CA ARG A 29 13.55 30.24 -35.59
C ARG A 29 14.11 30.73 -34.25
N ALA A 30 15.24 31.43 -34.26
CA ALA A 30 15.83 31.99 -33.04
C ALA A 30 15.02 33.19 -32.50
N THR A 31 14.36 33.96 -33.36
CA THR A 31 13.57 35.14 -32.96
C THR A 31 12.08 34.85 -32.76
N ALA A 32 11.48 33.88 -33.47
CA ALA A 32 10.05 33.57 -33.36
C ALA A 32 9.65 32.81 -32.08
N GLY A 33 10.61 32.22 -31.36
CA GLY A 33 10.37 31.46 -30.12
C GLY A 33 10.60 32.21 -28.81
N TYR A 34 11.22 33.41 -28.83
CA TYR A 34 11.61 34.11 -27.60
C TYR A 34 10.54 35.14 -27.20
N LYS A 35 9.66 34.76 -26.26
CA LYS A 35 8.70 35.66 -25.61
C LYS A 35 9.17 35.94 -24.18
N PRO A 36 9.92 37.02 -23.94
CA PRO A 36 10.58 37.27 -22.66
C PRO A 36 9.62 37.42 -21.48
N ASP A 37 8.34 37.74 -21.72
CA ASP A 37 7.33 37.86 -20.67
C ASP A 37 6.76 36.50 -20.24
N ARG A 38 6.53 35.59 -21.20
CA ARG A 38 6.08 34.21 -20.90
C ARG A 38 7.16 33.41 -20.20
N ASP A 39 8.42 33.57 -20.62
CA ASP A 39 9.54 32.90 -19.96
C ASP A 39 9.74 33.40 -18.52
N LYS A 40 9.43 34.68 -18.25
CA LYS A 40 9.45 35.25 -16.89
C LYS A 40 8.30 34.74 -16.03
N GLU A 41 7.08 34.70 -16.55
CA GLU A 41 5.92 34.13 -15.84
C GLU A 41 6.14 32.65 -15.51
N GLU A 42 6.62 31.86 -16.48
CA GLU A 42 6.92 30.44 -16.29
C GLU A 42 8.08 30.23 -15.29
N SER A 43 9.13 31.05 -15.38
CA SER A 43 10.25 31.01 -14.41
C SER A 43 9.81 31.41 -12.99
N ASN A 44 8.91 32.40 -12.87
CA ASN A 44 8.36 32.82 -11.59
C ASN A 44 7.49 31.72 -10.99
N LEU A 45 6.61 31.09 -11.78
CA LEU A 45 5.78 29.98 -11.33
C LEU A 45 6.61 28.77 -10.90
N ARG A 46 7.68 28.47 -11.65
CA ARG A 46 8.62 27.42 -11.27
C ARG A 46 9.29 27.72 -9.94
N ARG A 47 9.73 28.96 -9.70
CA ARG A 47 10.33 29.36 -8.42
C ARG A 47 9.32 29.23 -7.27
N GLU A 48 8.09 29.69 -7.46
CA GLU A 48 7.04 29.58 -6.43
C GLU A 48 6.69 28.11 -6.13
N LEU A 49 6.69 27.26 -7.15
CA LEU A 49 6.50 25.81 -7.00
C LEU A 49 7.65 25.16 -6.23
N GLU A 50 8.90 25.48 -6.57
CA GLU A 50 10.09 24.97 -5.86
C GLU A 50 10.13 25.45 -4.40
N GLU A 51 9.74 26.71 -4.13
CA GLU A 51 9.59 27.24 -2.77
C GLU A 51 8.48 26.50 -2.00
N ALA A 52 7.33 26.25 -2.63
CA ALA A 52 6.23 25.51 -1.99
C ALA A 52 6.62 24.07 -1.65
N VAL A 53 7.34 23.38 -2.54
CA VAL A 53 7.90 22.03 -2.26
C VAL A 53 8.88 22.08 -1.10
N THR A 54 9.83 23.03 -1.11
CA THR A 54 10.84 23.15 -0.05
C THR A 54 10.20 23.39 1.32
N ARG A 55 9.17 24.23 1.39
CA ARG A 55 8.44 24.50 2.64
C ARG A 55 7.63 23.30 3.13
N LEU A 56 7.09 22.51 2.20
CA LEU A 56 6.43 21.24 2.51
C LEU A 56 7.44 20.25 3.11
N GLU A 57 8.60 20.09 2.49
CA GLU A 57 9.69 19.23 2.98
C GLU A 57 10.19 19.67 4.37
N ALA A 58 10.21 20.99 4.63
CA ALA A 58 10.58 21.56 5.92
C ALA A 58 9.52 21.37 7.03
N LYS A 59 8.37 20.75 6.72
CA LYS A 59 7.24 20.52 7.65
C LYS A 59 6.72 21.81 8.29
N GLU A 60 6.74 22.91 7.54
CA GLU A 60 6.21 24.17 8.00
C GLU A 60 4.69 24.07 8.20
N LYS A 61 4.23 24.37 9.41
CA LYS A 61 2.79 24.34 9.76
C LYS A 61 1.98 25.45 9.07
N ASP A 62 2.66 26.47 8.55
CA ASP A 62 2.07 27.70 8.00
C ASP A 62 2.18 27.78 6.47
N LEU A 63 1.96 26.67 5.76
CA LEU A 63 1.66 26.74 4.33
C LEU A 63 0.33 27.46 4.15
N GLN A 64 0.37 28.75 3.79
CA GLN A 64 -0.81 29.60 3.75
C GLN A 64 -1.78 29.16 2.65
N ARG A 65 -3.05 28.92 3.02
CA ARG A 65 -4.13 28.48 2.10
C ARG A 65 -4.32 29.44 0.93
N VAL A 66 -4.09 30.74 1.14
CA VAL A 66 -4.22 31.78 0.12
C VAL A 66 -3.11 31.67 -0.91
N SER A 67 -1.84 31.61 -0.48
CA SER A 67 -0.69 31.50 -1.38
C SER A 67 -0.72 30.20 -2.20
N LEU A 68 -1.12 29.07 -1.59
CA LEU A 68 -1.29 27.82 -2.33
C LEU A 68 -2.42 27.87 -3.35
N ARG A 69 -3.51 28.60 -3.05
CA ARG A 69 -4.64 28.76 -3.98
C ARG A 69 -4.21 29.52 -5.23
N GLU A 70 -3.50 30.64 -5.05
CA GLU A 70 -3.01 31.46 -6.16
C GLU A 70 -2.02 30.66 -7.03
N LEU A 71 -1.07 29.96 -6.41
CA LEU A 71 -0.14 29.08 -7.12
C LEU A 71 -0.87 28.02 -7.95
N PHE A 72 -1.85 27.32 -7.36
CA PHE A 72 -2.57 26.26 -8.05
C PHE A 72 -3.50 26.79 -9.16
N GLN A 73 -4.07 27.99 -8.99
CA GLN A 73 -4.80 28.66 -10.07
C GLN A 73 -3.88 28.99 -11.25
N ASN A 74 -2.68 29.50 -10.97
CA ASN A 74 -1.71 29.84 -12.02
C ASN A 74 -1.13 28.60 -12.71
N LEU A 75 -1.06 27.46 -12.01
CA LEU A 75 -0.71 26.15 -12.58
C LEU A 75 -1.88 25.50 -13.35
N GLY A 76 -3.08 26.11 -13.33
CA GLY A 76 -4.29 25.57 -13.96
C GLY A 76 -4.92 24.39 -13.19
N LEU A 77 -4.50 24.15 -11.94
CA LEU A 77 -5.00 23.11 -11.04
C LEU A 77 -6.10 23.67 -10.11
N ASP A 78 -7.17 24.20 -10.71
CA ASP A 78 -8.26 24.90 -10.03
C ASP A 78 -9.42 23.98 -9.54
N SER A 79 -9.31 22.67 -9.74
CA SER A 79 -10.36 21.70 -9.37
C SER A 79 -9.81 20.37 -8.83
N LEU A 80 -10.66 19.62 -8.14
CA LEU A 80 -10.35 18.26 -7.66
C LEU A 80 -10.05 17.30 -8.80
N SER A 81 -10.81 17.36 -9.90
CA SER A 81 -10.58 16.54 -11.10
C SER A 81 -9.22 16.82 -11.74
N LYS A 82 -8.83 18.10 -11.86
CA LYS A 82 -7.53 18.49 -12.41
C LYS A 82 -6.37 18.07 -11.51
N CYS A 83 -6.48 18.27 -10.19
CA CYS A 83 -5.46 17.80 -9.24
C CYS A 83 -5.29 16.27 -9.28
N ARG A 84 -6.40 15.51 -9.35
CA ARG A 84 -6.36 14.04 -9.48
C ARG A 84 -5.69 13.61 -10.78
N GLY A 85 -6.06 14.25 -11.90
CA GLY A 85 -5.45 13.98 -13.20
C GLY A 85 -3.96 14.25 -13.21
N GLU A 86 -3.51 15.33 -12.57
CA GLU A 86 -2.10 15.68 -12.49
C GLU A 86 -1.30 14.69 -11.63
N ILE A 87 -1.84 14.24 -10.50
CA ILE A 87 -1.22 13.17 -9.70
C ILE A 87 -1.06 11.88 -10.52
N ARG A 88 -2.03 11.52 -11.37
CA ARG A 88 -1.91 10.34 -12.26
C ARG A 88 -0.77 10.53 -13.26
N LYS A 89 -0.75 11.65 -13.98
CA LYS A 89 0.32 11.96 -14.95
C LYS A 89 1.72 11.95 -14.33
N LEU A 90 1.89 12.56 -13.16
CA LEU A 90 3.18 12.57 -12.46
C LEU A 90 3.66 11.17 -12.08
N ARG A 91 2.72 10.25 -11.76
CA ARG A 91 3.04 8.85 -11.45
C ARG A 91 3.37 8.04 -12.69
N ASP A 92 2.62 8.23 -13.76
CA ASP A 92 2.92 7.60 -15.06
C ASP A 92 4.29 8.05 -15.55
N GLU A 93 4.63 9.32 -15.36
CA GLU A 93 5.96 9.85 -15.68
C GLU A 93 7.05 9.23 -14.82
N ILE A 94 6.82 9.01 -13.51
CA ILE A 94 7.73 8.22 -12.66
C ILE A 94 7.95 6.82 -13.26
N ALA A 95 6.89 6.11 -13.66
CA ALA A 95 7.05 4.79 -14.26
C ALA A 95 7.89 4.84 -15.57
N VAL A 96 7.60 5.80 -16.44
CA VAL A 96 8.34 6.01 -17.70
C VAL A 96 9.81 6.36 -17.46
N GLN A 97 10.10 7.17 -16.46
CA GLN A 97 11.46 7.58 -16.12
C GLN A 97 12.25 6.46 -15.41
N ALA A 98 11.57 5.60 -14.65
CA ALA A 98 12.16 4.39 -14.09
C ALA A 98 12.66 3.42 -15.18
N ASP A 99 11.87 3.22 -16.25
CA ASP A 99 12.24 2.36 -17.37
C ASP A 99 13.41 2.92 -18.20
N LYS A 100 13.55 4.25 -18.24
CA LYS A 100 14.63 4.94 -18.96
C LYS A 100 15.93 5.04 -18.17
N SER A 101 16.01 4.44 -16.98
CA SER A 101 17.15 4.60 -16.05
C SER A 101 17.49 6.08 -15.82
N ALA A 102 16.45 6.93 -15.71
CA ALA A 102 16.62 8.36 -15.54
C ALA A 102 17.37 8.69 -14.24
N ALA A 103 17.99 9.87 -14.20
CA ALA A 103 18.69 10.33 -13.01
C ALA A 103 17.73 10.36 -11.80
N ILE A 104 18.18 9.77 -10.69
CA ILE A 104 17.43 9.63 -9.43
C ILE A 104 16.82 10.97 -8.99
N ASP A 105 17.56 12.06 -9.19
CA ASP A 105 17.16 13.43 -8.87
C ASP A 105 15.89 13.91 -9.63
N VAL A 106 15.63 13.39 -10.84
CA VAL A 106 14.40 13.69 -11.59
C VAL A 106 13.20 12.98 -10.96
N MET A 107 13.37 11.71 -10.58
CA MET A 107 12.34 10.90 -9.93
C MET A 107 11.91 11.51 -8.59
N ASP A 108 12.88 12.04 -7.86
CA ASP A 108 12.68 12.61 -6.54
C ASP A 108 11.91 13.93 -6.58
N ARG A 109 12.19 14.77 -7.58
CA ARG A 109 11.37 15.96 -7.85
C ARG A 109 9.92 15.60 -8.19
N LEU A 110 9.70 14.58 -9.02
CA LEU A 110 8.34 14.14 -9.36
C LEU A 110 7.55 13.66 -8.12
N ARG A 111 8.19 12.92 -7.21
CA ARG A 111 7.58 12.50 -5.94
C ARG A 111 7.22 13.69 -5.04
N SER A 112 8.09 14.67 -4.95
CA SER A 112 7.89 15.86 -4.12
C SER A 112 6.75 16.74 -4.67
N LEU A 113 6.63 16.83 -6.01
CA LEU A 113 5.47 17.44 -6.68
C LEU A 113 4.17 16.69 -6.39
N ILE A 114 4.18 15.35 -6.42
CA ILE A 114 3.01 14.55 -6.03
C ILE A 114 2.61 14.86 -4.57
N GLY A 115 3.57 14.95 -3.66
CA GLY A 115 3.33 15.32 -2.26
C GLY A 115 2.66 16.68 -2.12
N LEU A 116 3.16 17.69 -2.84
CA LEU A 116 2.58 19.04 -2.84
C LEU A 116 1.17 19.05 -3.41
N VAL A 117 0.93 18.40 -4.55
CA VAL A 117 -0.40 18.35 -5.17
C VAL A 117 -1.38 17.59 -4.27
N LEU A 118 -0.95 16.52 -3.60
CA LEU A 118 -1.80 15.79 -2.64
C LEU A 118 -2.19 16.64 -1.43
N TYR A 119 -1.21 17.33 -0.85
CA TYR A 119 -1.44 18.22 0.29
C TYR A 119 -2.36 19.38 -0.09
N ALA A 120 -2.03 20.11 -1.16
CA ALA A 120 -2.81 21.24 -1.65
C ALA A 120 -4.22 20.82 -2.07
N LYS A 121 -4.38 19.65 -2.72
CA LYS A 121 -5.71 19.10 -3.04
C LYS A 121 -6.56 19.00 -1.78
N SER A 122 -6.02 18.40 -0.73
CA SER A 122 -6.72 18.16 0.53
C SER A 122 -7.00 19.45 1.32
N MET A 123 -6.13 20.45 1.18
CA MET A 123 -6.20 21.72 1.90
C MET A 123 -7.09 22.78 1.22
N LEU A 124 -7.06 22.88 -0.10
CA LEU A 124 -7.70 23.96 -0.87
C LEU A 124 -9.14 23.66 -1.25
N PHE A 125 -9.44 22.39 -1.51
CA PHE A 125 -10.75 21.96 -1.99
C PHE A 125 -11.47 21.21 -0.87
N ASP A 126 -12.30 21.95 -0.13
CA ASP A 126 -13.37 21.37 0.69
C ASP A 126 -14.53 21.13 -0.27
N ALA A 127 -14.93 19.87 -0.46
CA ALA A 127 -15.77 19.48 -1.61
C ALA A 127 -17.22 19.97 -1.46
N GLU A 128 -17.55 21.10 -2.09
CA GLU A 128 -18.91 21.35 -2.57
C GLU A 128 -19.11 20.56 -3.87
N GLY A 129 -19.86 19.45 -3.79
CA GLY A 129 -20.74 18.98 -4.87
C GLY A 129 -20.14 18.47 -6.18
N GLU A 130 -19.20 17.52 -6.17
CA GLU A 130 -18.95 16.67 -7.36
C GLU A 130 -19.42 15.24 -7.07
N SER A 131 -20.49 14.84 -7.74
CA SER A 131 -21.06 13.50 -7.81
C SER A 131 -20.07 12.49 -8.38
N GLU A 132 -20.15 11.27 -7.85
CA GLU A 132 -19.32 10.07 -8.08
C GLU A 132 -19.35 9.50 -9.52
N GLU A 133 -19.74 10.28 -10.53
CA GLU A 133 -19.92 9.78 -11.90
C GLU A 133 -18.61 9.88 -12.70
N GLY A 134 -17.72 8.88 -12.56
CA GLY A 134 -16.58 8.77 -13.46
C GLY A 134 -15.37 8.00 -12.92
N GLU A 135 -15.42 7.53 -11.67
CA GLU A 135 -14.54 6.45 -11.28
C GLU A 135 -15.22 5.16 -11.74
N GLU A 136 -14.74 4.60 -12.85
CA GLU A 136 -14.75 3.14 -12.96
C GLU A 136 -14.20 2.65 -11.62
N GLU A 137 -15.04 1.99 -10.83
CA GLU A 137 -14.58 1.08 -9.82
C GLU A 137 -13.65 0.11 -10.57
N GLU A 138 -12.35 0.44 -10.63
CA GLU A 138 -11.32 -0.57 -10.65
C GLU A 138 -11.51 -1.33 -9.34
N ASP A 139 -12.36 -2.32 -9.54
CA ASP A 139 -12.76 -3.43 -8.72
C ASP A 139 -11.86 -3.57 -7.50
N CYS A 140 -12.47 -3.68 -6.33
CA CYS A 140 -11.77 -3.96 -5.08
C CYS A 140 -11.11 -5.36 -5.08
N THR A 141 -10.90 -5.99 -6.25
CA THR A 141 -10.42 -7.37 -6.41
C THR A 141 -8.93 -7.59 -6.23
N GLU A 142 -8.06 -6.56 -6.20
CA GLU A 142 -6.61 -6.83 -6.19
C GLU A 142 -5.83 -6.48 -4.91
N LEU A 143 -6.46 -5.95 -3.84
CA LEU A 143 -5.70 -5.57 -2.64
C LEU A 143 -5.88 -6.46 -1.40
N VAL A 144 -6.58 -7.59 -1.54
CA VAL A 144 -6.32 -8.76 -0.69
C VAL A 144 -5.79 -9.88 -1.58
N PRO A 145 -4.46 -9.94 -1.84
CA PRO A 145 -3.84 -11.22 -2.09
C PRO A 145 -4.15 -12.05 -0.85
N CYS A 146 -4.98 -13.05 -1.04
CA CYS A 146 -5.28 -14.01 -0.03
C CYS A 146 -3.92 -14.60 0.45
N SER A 147 -3.57 -14.30 1.71
CA SER A 147 -2.48 -14.79 2.57
C SER A 147 -1.11 -14.08 2.60
N PRO A 148 -0.61 -13.77 3.82
CA PRO A 148 0.82 -13.62 4.08
C PRO A 148 1.53 -14.98 3.93
N THR A 149 2.75 -14.94 3.43
CA THR A 149 3.62 -16.11 3.27
C THR A 149 4.18 -16.54 4.63
N PHE A 150 3.67 -17.63 5.20
CA PHE A 150 4.35 -18.36 6.26
C PHE A 150 5.61 -19.03 5.66
N ARG A 151 6.80 -18.53 6.02
CA ARG A 151 8.05 -19.26 5.85
C ARG A 151 8.35 -20.02 7.14
N ASP A 152 8.08 -21.32 7.12
CA ASP A 152 8.57 -22.23 8.14
C ASP A 152 10.08 -22.41 8.02
N ALA A 153 10.76 -22.29 9.16
CA ALA A 153 12.12 -22.75 9.36
C ALA A 153 12.11 -24.26 9.64
N ALA A 154 12.78 -25.05 8.78
CA ALA A 154 13.55 -26.27 9.15
C ALA A 154 14.12 -27.00 7.92
N GLY A 155 15.44 -27.22 7.92
CA GLY A 155 16.03 -28.54 7.69
C GLY A 155 16.25 -29.09 6.26
N SER A 156 17.45 -28.80 5.73
CA SER A 156 18.40 -29.72 5.05
C SER A 156 18.01 -30.48 3.76
N GLY A 157 18.77 -30.22 2.70
CA GLY A 157 18.89 -31.10 1.52
C GLY A 157 19.65 -30.47 0.33
N SER A 158 20.97 -30.59 0.32
CA SER A 158 21.95 -30.07 -0.65
C SER A 158 21.69 -30.46 -2.13
N LYS A 159 21.88 -29.55 -3.11
CA LYS A 159 22.97 -29.41 -4.12
C LYS A 159 22.43 -28.39 -5.17
N ASP A 160 23.08 -27.34 -5.69
CA ASP A 160 24.46 -26.99 -6.01
C ASP A 160 24.70 -25.48 -5.79
N LYS A 161 25.90 -25.11 -5.28
CA LYS A 161 26.27 -23.74 -4.90
C LYS A 161 27.19 -23.09 -5.94
N HIS A 162 26.71 -22.10 -6.68
CA HIS A 162 27.54 -20.95 -7.03
C HIS A 162 27.44 -19.94 -5.88
N HIS A 163 28.40 -19.99 -4.96
CA HIS A 163 28.49 -19.01 -3.88
C HIS A 163 28.97 -17.67 -4.47
N MET A 164 28.05 -16.74 -4.69
CA MET A 164 28.35 -15.35 -5.05
C MET A 164 28.98 -14.65 -3.84
N SER A 165 30.29 -14.78 -3.67
CA SER A 165 31.05 -14.03 -2.66
C SER A 165 31.26 -12.59 -3.13
N ILE A 166 30.81 -11.63 -2.33
CA ILE A 166 31.09 -10.20 -2.52
C ILE A 166 32.63 -10.01 -2.51
N PRO A 167 33.23 -9.29 -3.48
CA PRO A 167 34.65 -8.95 -3.46
C PRO A 167 35.03 -8.16 -2.21
N ASP A 168 36.17 -8.46 -1.60
CA ASP A 168 36.60 -7.84 -0.34
C ASP A 168 36.79 -6.32 -0.46
N GLU A 169 37.11 -5.83 -1.65
CA GLU A 169 37.24 -4.41 -1.98
C GLU A 169 35.92 -3.63 -1.86
N LEU A 170 34.78 -4.32 -1.92
CA LEU A 170 33.44 -3.73 -1.84
C LEU A 170 32.79 -3.91 -0.46
N LYS A 171 33.46 -4.61 0.47
CA LYS A 171 32.96 -4.85 1.82
C LYS A 171 33.39 -3.75 2.77
N CYS A 172 32.50 -3.42 3.70
CA CYS A 172 32.85 -2.56 4.81
C CYS A 172 33.74 -3.34 5.78
N PRO A 173 34.90 -2.81 6.20
CA PRO A 173 35.77 -3.52 7.14
C PRO A 173 35.18 -3.71 8.56
N ILE A 174 34.09 -3.01 8.91
CA ILE A 174 33.41 -3.12 10.21
C ILE A 174 32.31 -4.19 10.14
N SER A 175 31.37 -4.05 9.20
CA SER A 175 30.22 -4.96 9.10
C SER A 175 30.50 -6.22 8.28
N LEU A 176 31.57 -6.21 7.48
CA LEU A 176 31.90 -7.24 6.48
C LEU A 176 30.85 -7.41 5.37
N ASP A 177 29.88 -6.50 5.31
CA ASP A 177 28.82 -6.44 4.30
C ASP A 177 29.16 -5.46 3.17
N LEU A 178 28.44 -5.57 2.05
CA LEU A 178 28.56 -4.64 0.92
C LEU A 178 28.33 -3.19 1.36
N MET A 179 29.26 -2.29 1.01
CA MET A 179 29.16 -0.86 1.34
C MET A 179 28.05 -0.18 0.53
N ARG A 180 26.97 0.25 1.19
CA ARG A 180 25.84 0.96 0.56
C ARG A 180 26.13 2.45 0.43
N ASP A 181 26.82 3.00 1.43
CA ASP A 181 27.21 4.41 1.47
C ASP A 181 28.70 4.54 1.83
N PRO A 182 29.62 4.29 0.88
CA PRO A 182 31.05 4.29 1.16
C PRO A 182 31.55 5.72 1.45
N VAL A 183 32.19 5.88 2.61
CA VAL A 183 32.78 7.12 3.13
C VAL A 183 34.22 6.91 3.57
N ILE A 184 35.07 7.89 3.29
CA ILE A 184 36.47 7.93 3.66
C ILE A 184 36.60 8.72 4.96
N VAL A 185 37.30 8.15 5.94
CA VAL A 185 37.72 8.84 7.16
C VAL A 185 39.10 9.45 6.98
N ASP A 186 39.53 10.33 7.90
CA ASP A 186 40.82 11.03 7.85
C ASP A 186 42.05 10.11 7.70
N SER A 187 41.94 8.84 8.10
CA SER A 187 43.00 7.84 7.91
C SER A 187 43.13 7.31 6.47
N GLY A 188 42.28 7.76 5.54
CA GLY A 188 42.23 7.28 4.15
C GLY A 188 41.51 5.94 3.93
N HIS A 189 40.94 5.32 4.96
CA HIS A 189 40.19 4.07 4.82
C HIS A 189 38.71 4.33 4.54
N THR A 190 38.09 3.45 3.75
CA THR A 190 36.68 3.55 3.37
C THR A 190 35.82 2.58 4.18
N TYR A 191 34.68 3.06 4.67
CA TYR A 191 33.69 2.30 5.42
C TYR A 191 32.30 2.60 4.92
N ASP A 192 31.31 1.77 5.26
CA ASP A 192 29.91 2.16 5.13
C ASP A 192 29.56 3.24 6.18
N ARG A 193 28.86 4.30 5.77
CA ARG A 193 28.54 5.44 6.63
C ARG A 193 27.84 5.02 7.92
N ALA A 194 26.85 4.14 7.86
CA ALA A 194 26.12 3.72 9.06
C ALA A 194 27.04 2.98 10.05
N SER A 195 27.98 2.18 9.52
CA SER A 195 28.91 1.39 10.32
C SER A 195 29.97 2.26 11.02
N ILE A 196 30.55 3.23 10.30
CA ILE A 196 31.57 4.11 10.90
C ILE A 196 30.95 5.19 11.80
N SER A 197 29.75 5.70 11.48
CA SER A 197 29.02 6.60 12.37
C SER A 197 28.68 5.91 13.69
N GLY A 198 28.11 4.69 13.64
CA GLY A 198 27.82 3.92 14.86
C GLY A 198 29.06 3.62 15.70
N TRP A 199 30.21 3.37 15.07
CA TRP A 199 31.49 3.18 15.76
C TRP A 199 31.94 4.43 16.52
N LEU A 200 31.84 5.61 15.90
CA LEU A 200 32.20 6.91 16.49
C LEU A 200 31.22 7.33 17.59
N ASP A 201 29.92 7.12 17.36
CA ASP A 201 28.84 7.43 18.31
C ASP A 201 28.92 6.57 19.57
N SER A 202 29.52 5.37 19.47
CA SER A 202 29.82 4.49 20.61
C SER A 202 31.01 4.98 21.46
N GLY A 203 31.58 6.15 21.16
CA GLY A 203 32.64 6.79 21.93
C GLY A 203 34.07 6.42 21.49
N HIS A 204 34.23 5.66 20.40
CA HIS A 204 35.55 5.32 19.88
C HIS A 204 36.13 6.50 19.07
N SER A 205 37.38 6.88 19.35
CA SER A 205 38.07 7.98 18.65
C SER A 205 39.18 7.48 17.72
N THR A 206 39.09 6.26 17.22
CA THR A 206 40.13 5.61 16.42
C THR A 206 39.54 4.98 15.17
N CYS A 207 40.33 4.96 14.10
CA CYS A 207 40.01 4.23 12.88
C CYS A 207 40.02 2.71 13.15
N PRO A 208 38.93 1.98 12.84
CA PRO A 208 38.83 0.54 13.10
C PRO A 208 39.92 -0.31 12.44
N LEU A 209 40.34 0.03 11.22
CA LEU A 209 41.28 -0.78 10.44
C LEU A 209 42.76 -0.46 10.72
N SER A 210 43.09 0.82 10.95
CA SER A 210 44.49 1.26 11.15
C SER A 210 44.86 1.58 12.59
N GLY A 211 43.88 1.69 13.50
CA GLY A 211 44.10 2.14 14.88
C GLY A 211 44.47 3.62 15.01
N GLN A 212 44.53 4.38 13.90
CA GLN A 212 44.90 5.79 13.91
C GLN A 212 43.85 6.62 14.67
N LYS A 213 44.29 7.51 15.55
CA LYS A 213 43.40 8.40 16.29
C LYS A 213 42.77 9.42 15.34
N LEU A 214 41.44 9.45 15.30
CA LEU A 214 40.66 10.37 14.50
C LEU A 214 40.44 11.69 15.28
N PRO A 215 40.28 12.84 14.58
CA PRO A 215 39.93 14.10 15.23
C PRO A 215 38.56 14.00 15.91
N ARG A 216 38.27 14.94 16.84
CA ARG A 216 37.00 14.93 17.61
C ARG A 216 35.75 14.99 16.72
N HIS A 217 35.86 15.56 15.53
CA HIS A 217 34.80 15.59 14.51
C HIS A 217 35.40 15.14 13.18
N PRO A 218 35.50 13.82 12.92
CA PRO A 218 36.07 13.32 11.69
C PRO A 218 35.18 13.63 10.50
N ALA A 219 35.77 14.16 9.44
CA ALA A 219 35.05 14.45 8.21
C ALA A 219 34.80 13.15 7.45
N LEU A 220 33.53 12.74 7.31
CA LEU A 220 33.14 11.56 6.54
C LEU A 220 32.92 11.96 5.07
N ILE A 221 34.00 11.90 4.28
CA ILE A 221 34.00 12.31 2.87
C ILE A 221 33.43 11.18 2.02
N ALA A 222 32.43 11.45 1.18
CA ALA A 222 31.84 10.41 0.33
C ALA A 222 32.84 9.85 -0.71
N ASN A 223 32.95 8.53 -0.81
CA ASN A 223 33.75 7.86 -1.83
C ASN A 223 32.89 7.54 -3.07
N TYR A 224 32.73 8.52 -3.96
CA TYR A 224 31.89 8.36 -5.16
C TYR A 224 32.42 7.31 -6.15
N ALA A 225 33.74 7.11 -6.21
CA ALA A 225 34.35 6.11 -7.07
C ALA A 225 33.97 4.69 -6.64
N LEU A 226 34.11 4.39 -5.34
CA LEU A 226 33.74 3.08 -4.80
C LEU A 226 32.23 2.84 -4.85
N ARG A 227 31.43 3.90 -4.66
CA ARG A 227 29.98 3.86 -4.84
C ARG A 227 29.57 3.45 -6.26
N SER A 228 30.26 3.98 -7.28
CA SER A 228 30.01 3.58 -8.68
C SER A 228 30.38 2.11 -8.91
N LEU A 229 31.49 1.64 -8.34
CA LEU A 229 31.91 0.24 -8.45
C LEU A 229 30.94 -0.73 -7.77
N VAL A 230 30.44 -0.38 -6.58
CA VAL A 230 29.41 -1.16 -5.89
C VAL A 230 28.13 -1.24 -6.71
N SER A 231 27.66 -0.10 -7.26
CA SER A 231 26.47 -0.07 -8.12
C SER A 231 26.63 -0.99 -9.35
N GLN A 232 27.74 -0.88 -10.08
CA GLN A 232 28.02 -1.71 -11.25
C GLN A 232 28.16 -3.20 -10.90
N TRP A 233 28.62 -3.52 -9.68
CA TRP A 233 28.65 -4.89 -9.21
C TRP A 233 27.25 -5.41 -8.90
N CYS A 234 26.39 -4.61 -8.27
CA CYS A 234 24.98 -4.96 -8.04
C CYS A 234 24.19 -5.15 -9.34
N ASP A 235 24.37 -4.27 -10.32
CA ASP A 235 23.70 -4.34 -11.62
C ASP A 235 24.04 -5.62 -12.38
N ARG A 236 25.33 -5.99 -12.39
CA ARG A 236 25.81 -7.24 -13.00
C ARG A 236 25.23 -8.49 -12.35
N HIS A 237 24.89 -8.39 -11.07
CA HIS A 237 24.39 -9.50 -10.25
C HIS A 237 22.87 -9.43 -10.00
N LYS A 238 22.17 -8.47 -10.64
CA LYS A 238 20.73 -8.21 -10.49
C LYS A 238 20.29 -8.05 -9.02
N LEU A 239 21.14 -7.43 -8.20
CA LEU A 239 20.82 -7.13 -6.82
C LEU A 239 20.19 -5.72 -6.73
N PRO A 240 19.06 -5.54 -6.04
CA PRO A 240 18.48 -4.22 -5.83
C PRO A 240 19.41 -3.39 -4.94
N PHE A 241 20.10 -2.40 -5.53
CA PHE A 241 20.99 -1.49 -4.82
C PHE A 241 20.29 -0.15 -4.59
N HIS A 242 19.86 0.09 -3.35
CA HIS A 242 19.27 1.36 -2.93
C HIS A 242 20.33 2.28 -2.33
N LEU A 243 20.57 3.43 -2.96
CA LEU A 243 21.51 4.47 -2.54
C LEU A 243 20.92 5.31 -1.38
N ALA A 244 21.75 5.69 -0.41
CA ALA A 244 21.37 6.51 0.75
C ALA A 244 20.78 7.91 0.41
N THR A 245 20.95 8.41 -0.81
CA THR A 245 20.30 9.65 -1.29
C THR A 245 18.81 9.47 -1.56
N SER A 246 18.35 8.25 -1.87
CA SER A 246 16.94 7.89 -2.04
C SER A 246 16.14 7.96 -0.73
N VAL A 247 16.81 7.99 0.42
CA VAL A 247 16.14 8.07 1.73
C VAL A 247 15.54 9.46 1.94
N ALA A 248 16.12 10.52 1.37
CA ALA A 248 15.60 11.89 1.54
C ALA A 248 14.31 12.16 0.75
N SER A 249 14.17 11.64 -0.47
CA SER A 249 12.97 11.83 -1.29
C SER A 249 11.85 10.82 -1.01
N ALA A 250 12.20 9.56 -0.71
CA ALA A 250 11.22 8.64 -0.15
C ALA A 250 10.73 9.16 1.21
N ALA A 251 11.60 9.78 2.01
CA ALA A 251 11.18 10.49 3.22
C ALA A 251 10.33 11.72 2.90
N ALA A 252 10.58 12.47 1.82
CA ALA A 252 9.74 13.61 1.44
C ALA A 252 8.32 13.20 1.04
N GLU A 253 8.17 12.14 0.24
CA GLU A 253 6.86 11.57 -0.11
C GLU A 253 6.17 10.99 1.13
N GLU A 254 6.90 10.23 1.96
CA GLU A 254 6.42 9.68 3.22
C GLU A 254 6.01 10.80 4.20
N ASP A 255 6.77 11.88 4.29
CA ASP A 255 6.50 13.04 5.13
C ASP A 255 5.29 13.83 4.62
N ALA A 256 5.13 14.00 3.31
CA ALA A 256 3.93 14.58 2.72
C ALA A 256 2.69 13.71 2.98
N VAL A 257 2.82 12.39 2.91
CA VAL A 257 1.76 11.44 3.28
C VAL A 257 1.42 11.55 4.77
N LYS A 258 2.43 11.62 5.66
CA LYS A 258 2.22 11.82 7.11
C LYS A 258 1.52 13.14 7.41
N MET A 259 1.94 14.24 6.79
CA MET A 259 1.30 15.55 6.96
C MET A 259 -0.13 15.54 6.44
N THR A 260 -0.38 14.93 5.27
CA THR A 260 -1.72 14.77 4.71
C THR A 260 -2.60 13.93 5.63
N ALA A 261 -2.09 12.80 6.14
CA ALA A 261 -2.81 11.96 7.09
C ALA A 261 -3.15 12.73 8.38
N ALA A 262 -2.18 13.45 8.98
CA ALA A 262 -2.42 14.26 10.17
C ALA A 262 -3.47 15.35 9.93
N PHE A 263 -3.42 16.04 8.79
CA PHE A 263 -4.40 17.04 8.41
C PHE A 263 -5.81 16.44 8.24
N LEU A 264 -5.93 15.31 7.56
CA LEU A 264 -7.20 14.60 7.38
C LEU A 264 -7.76 14.08 8.72
N VAL A 265 -6.90 13.61 9.63
CA VAL A 265 -7.30 13.22 10.99
C VAL A 265 -7.79 14.44 11.79
N GLY A 266 -7.16 15.61 11.63
CA GLY A 266 -7.67 16.87 12.19
C GLY A 266 -9.08 17.19 11.70
N LYS A 267 -9.31 17.10 10.38
CA LYS A 267 -10.66 17.25 9.79
C LYS A 267 -11.66 16.21 10.32
N LEU A 268 -11.22 14.97 10.51
CA LEU A 268 -12.04 13.90 11.06
C LEU A 268 -12.41 14.15 12.53
N ALA A 269 -11.50 14.76 13.31
CA ALA A 269 -11.71 15.04 14.73
C ALA A 269 -12.60 16.27 14.98
N THR A 270 -12.45 17.34 14.18
CA THR A 270 -13.09 18.64 14.46
C THR A 270 -14.10 19.10 13.40
N GLY A 271 -14.21 18.40 12.27
CA GLY A 271 -15.08 18.76 11.16
C GLY A 271 -16.57 18.52 11.42
N SER A 272 -17.42 19.13 10.59
CA SER A 272 -18.85 18.77 10.49
C SER A 272 -19.01 17.34 9.96
N ARG A 273 -20.24 16.79 9.97
CA ARG A 273 -20.50 15.43 9.49
C ARG A 273 -20.07 15.24 8.03
N GLU A 274 -20.29 16.23 7.19
CA GLU A 274 -19.91 16.23 5.78
C GLU A 274 -18.38 16.22 5.63
N ILE A 275 -17.68 17.04 6.42
CA ILE A 275 -16.21 17.08 6.45
C ILE A 275 -15.63 15.76 6.97
N GLN A 276 -16.24 15.16 7.98
CA GLN A 276 -15.83 13.87 8.53
C GLN A 276 -15.99 12.75 7.48
N THR A 277 -17.13 12.71 6.78
CA THR A 277 -17.37 11.77 5.69
C THR A 277 -16.33 11.91 4.58
N GLN A 278 -16.01 13.15 4.19
CA GLN A 278 -14.99 13.42 3.17
C GLN A 278 -13.58 13.05 3.64
N ALA A 279 -13.24 13.38 4.90
CA ALA A 279 -11.95 13.02 5.47
C ALA A 279 -11.78 11.49 5.52
N ALA A 280 -12.83 10.74 5.90
CA ALA A 280 -12.82 9.29 5.86
C ALA A 280 -12.64 8.74 4.43
N TYR A 281 -13.27 9.36 3.43
CA TYR A 281 -13.07 9.01 2.01
C TYR A 281 -11.61 9.24 1.56
N GLU A 282 -11.00 10.37 1.87
CA GLU A 282 -9.61 10.62 1.49
C GLU A 282 -8.64 9.70 2.24
N LEU A 283 -8.91 9.39 3.51
CA LEU A 283 -8.13 8.42 4.29
C LEU A 283 -8.23 7.00 3.72
N ARG A 284 -9.41 6.55 3.26
CA ARG A 284 -9.54 5.22 2.62
C ARG A 284 -8.73 5.16 1.33
N LEU A 285 -8.72 6.22 0.52
CA LEU A 285 -7.92 6.30 -0.71
C LEU A 285 -6.42 6.34 -0.41
N LEU A 286 -6.01 7.08 0.62
CA LEU A 286 -4.61 7.17 1.03
C LEU A 286 -4.09 5.79 1.49
N ALA A 287 -4.90 5.06 2.27
CA ALA A 287 -4.58 3.71 2.74
C ALA A 287 -4.58 2.64 1.62
N LYS A 288 -5.41 2.81 0.57
CA LYS A 288 -5.43 1.90 -0.60
C LYS A 288 -4.09 1.88 -1.34
N ARG A 289 -3.33 2.99 -1.30
CA ARG A 289 -2.13 3.20 -2.14
C ARG A 289 -0.89 2.40 -1.74
N GLY A 290 -0.79 1.84 -0.53
CA GLY A 290 0.39 1.06 -0.16
C GLY A 290 0.57 0.82 1.34
N ALA A 291 1.49 -0.07 1.69
CA ALA A 291 1.76 -0.48 3.07
C ALA A 291 2.28 0.67 3.95
N GLU A 292 3.16 1.52 3.42
CA GLU A 292 3.70 2.68 4.13
C GLU A 292 2.62 3.73 4.41
N ASN A 293 1.74 4.00 3.45
CA ASN A 293 0.61 4.91 3.67
C ASN A 293 -0.34 4.40 4.76
N ARG A 294 -0.62 3.09 4.79
CA ARG A 294 -1.42 2.47 5.85
C ARG A 294 -0.79 2.70 7.22
N LYS A 295 0.53 2.57 7.33
CA LYS A 295 1.28 2.84 8.56
C LYS A 295 1.16 4.31 8.95
N CYS A 296 1.43 5.23 8.02
CA CYS A 296 1.34 6.68 8.25
C CYS A 296 -0.06 7.11 8.72
N VAL A 297 -1.13 6.57 8.12
CA VAL A 297 -2.52 6.87 8.51
C VAL A 297 -2.82 6.37 9.92
N ALA A 298 -2.36 5.18 10.29
CA ALA A 298 -2.57 4.64 11.63
C ALA A 298 -1.75 5.42 12.68
N GLU A 299 -0.48 5.74 12.38
CA GLU A 299 0.41 6.55 13.24
C GLU A 299 -0.10 7.98 13.44
N ALA A 300 -0.79 8.55 12.43
CA ALA A 300 -1.48 9.83 12.55
C ALA A 300 -2.70 9.79 13.50
N GLY A 301 -3.08 8.62 14.00
CA GLY A 301 -4.17 8.46 14.96
C GLY A 301 -5.55 8.42 14.34
N ALA A 302 -5.69 7.99 13.08
CA ALA A 302 -6.99 7.97 12.39
C ALA A 302 -8.02 7.02 13.01
N ILE A 303 -7.58 5.86 13.54
CA ILE A 303 -8.47 4.75 13.94
C ILE A 303 -9.53 5.20 14.98
N PRO A 304 -9.18 5.85 16.11
CA PRO A 304 -10.18 6.27 17.09
C PRO A 304 -11.22 7.26 16.58
N PHE A 305 -10.92 8.01 15.51
CA PHE A 305 -11.85 8.97 14.90
C PHE A 305 -12.68 8.35 13.76
N LEU A 306 -12.22 7.25 13.18
CA LEU A 306 -13.02 6.45 12.22
C LEU A 306 -14.10 5.63 12.92
N VAL A 307 -13.83 5.13 14.13
CA VAL A 307 -14.76 4.27 14.89
C VAL A 307 -16.13 4.92 15.15
N PRO A 308 -16.24 6.18 15.61
CA PRO A 308 -17.54 6.84 15.78
C PRO A 308 -18.38 6.96 14.51
N LEU A 309 -17.74 6.98 13.34
CA LEU A 309 -18.45 7.02 12.05
C LEU A 309 -19.10 5.68 11.69
N LEU A 310 -18.74 4.59 12.35
CA LEU A 310 -19.42 3.29 12.20
C LEU A 310 -20.78 3.26 12.89
N SER A 311 -21.09 4.24 13.76
CA SER A 311 -22.37 4.30 14.47
C SER A 311 -23.56 4.23 13.49
N PRO A 312 -24.64 3.51 13.83
CA PRO A 312 -25.88 3.46 13.03
C PRO A 312 -26.50 4.84 12.78
N SER A 313 -26.17 5.84 13.60
CA SER A 313 -26.62 7.22 13.44
C SER A 313 -25.88 7.99 12.34
N SER A 314 -24.82 7.42 11.77
CA SER A 314 -24.03 8.05 10.70
C SER A 314 -24.67 7.80 9.34
N GLU A 315 -24.47 8.72 8.40
CA GLU A 315 -24.93 8.53 7.01
C GLU A 315 -24.27 7.30 6.37
N GLY A 316 -24.99 6.62 5.47
CA GLY A 316 -24.51 5.38 4.84
C GLY A 316 -23.15 5.55 4.17
N LYS A 317 -22.89 6.69 3.51
CA LYS A 317 -21.58 7.01 2.92
C LYS A 317 -20.48 7.17 3.97
N ALA A 318 -20.78 7.78 5.11
CA ALA A 318 -19.82 7.93 6.22
C ALA A 318 -19.40 6.57 6.77
N GLN A 319 -20.36 5.68 7.00
CA GLN A 319 -20.12 4.32 7.47
C GLN A 319 -19.28 3.52 6.46
N GLU A 320 -19.66 3.56 5.18
CA GLU A 320 -18.92 2.89 4.12
C GLU A 320 -17.48 3.39 4.02
N ASN A 321 -17.28 4.71 4.02
CA ASN A 321 -15.94 5.29 3.97
C ASN A 321 -15.09 4.87 5.18
N ALA A 322 -15.66 4.93 6.38
CA ALA A 322 -14.97 4.57 7.61
C ALA A 322 -14.60 3.09 7.66
N VAL A 323 -15.53 2.19 7.35
CA VAL A 323 -15.25 0.75 7.38
C VAL A 323 -14.28 0.34 6.29
N THR A 324 -14.35 0.97 5.11
CA THR A 324 -13.40 0.70 4.02
C THR A 324 -11.99 1.22 4.36
N ALA A 325 -11.89 2.36 5.05
CA ALA A 325 -10.61 2.82 5.59
C ALA A 325 -10.04 1.81 6.58
N LEU A 326 -10.84 1.30 7.53
CA LEU A 326 -10.42 0.28 8.49
C LEU A 326 -10.04 -1.04 7.81
N LEU A 327 -10.77 -1.48 6.78
CA LEU A 327 -10.41 -2.62 5.95
C LEU A 327 -9.01 -2.44 5.36
N ASN A 328 -8.79 -1.32 4.68
CA ASN A 328 -7.49 -1.03 4.07
C ASN A 328 -6.38 -1.01 5.13
N LEU A 329 -6.60 -0.33 6.26
CA LEU A 329 -5.63 -0.29 7.36
C LEU A 329 -5.33 -1.68 7.93
N SER A 330 -6.35 -2.53 8.05
CA SER A 330 -6.22 -3.89 8.60
C SER A 330 -5.31 -4.79 7.77
N ILE A 331 -5.06 -4.49 6.48
CA ILE A 331 -4.16 -5.28 5.63
C ILE A 331 -2.72 -5.26 6.17
N ASN A 332 -2.34 -4.22 6.92
CA ASN A 332 -1.04 -4.17 7.61
C ASN A 332 -1.14 -4.80 9.01
N ASP A 333 -0.30 -5.80 9.30
CA ASP A 333 -0.32 -6.54 10.56
C ASP A 333 -0.12 -5.64 11.80
N ASN A 334 0.74 -4.63 11.72
CA ASN A 334 0.99 -3.69 12.81
C ASN A 334 -0.26 -2.88 13.16
N ASN A 335 -1.09 -2.57 12.16
CA ASN A 335 -2.31 -1.79 12.35
C ASN A 335 -3.45 -2.62 12.94
N LYS A 336 -3.47 -3.95 12.73
CA LYS A 336 -4.53 -4.83 13.29
C LYS A 336 -4.60 -4.69 14.81
N ALA A 337 -3.46 -4.61 15.49
CA ALA A 337 -3.39 -4.41 16.94
C ALA A 337 -4.02 -3.09 17.37
N LEU A 338 -3.76 -2.01 16.64
CA LEU A 338 -4.34 -0.69 16.91
C LEU A 338 -5.86 -0.68 16.70
N ILE A 339 -6.36 -1.36 15.65
CA ILE A 339 -7.80 -1.52 15.40
C ILE A 339 -8.46 -2.31 16.53
N MET A 340 -7.87 -3.43 16.95
CA MET A 340 -8.41 -4.27 18.02
C MET A 340 -8.37 -3.58 19.40
N ALA A 341 -7.39 -2.71 19.63
CA ALA A 341 -7.27 -1.94 20.87
C ALA A 341 -8.21 -0.72 20.92
N ALA A 342 -8.70 -0.24 19.78
CA ALA A 342 -9.59 0.91 19.73
C ALA A 342 -10.98 0.56 20.30
N SER A 343 -11.37 1.30 21.35
CA SER A 343 -12.64 1.08 22.05
C SER A 343 -13.83 1.17 21.08
N GLY A 344 -14.67 0.14 21.07
CA GLY A 344 -15.86 0.08 20.23
C GLY A 344 -15.59 -0.21 18.74
N ALA A 345 -14.34 -0.42 18.31
CA ALA A 345 -14.03 -0.69 16.91
C ALA A 345 -14.68 -2.00 16.43
N VAL A 346 -14.48 -3.10 17.16
CA VAL A 346 -15.07 -4.41 16.82
C VAL A 346 -16.59 -4.34 16.86
N ASP A 347 -17.16 -3.72 17.89
CA ASP A 347 -18.62 -3.58 18.03
C ASP A 347 -19.22 -2.74 16.89
N GLY A 348 -18.54 -1.65 16.49
CA GLY A 348 -18.93 -0.81 15.36
C GLY A 348 -18.85 -1.56 14.03
N ILE A 349 -17.77 -2.31 13.78
CA ILE A 349 -17.63 -3.12 12.56
C ILE A 349 -18.73 -4.19 12.51
N VAL A 350 -19.01 -4.86 13.61
CA VAL A 350 -20.11 -5.85 13.70
C VAL A 350 -21.47 -5.18 13.48
N GLY A 351 -21.69 -3.99 14.03
CA GLY A 351 -22.90 -3.20 13.79
C GLY A 351 -23.12 -2.89 12.30
N VAL A 352 -22.05 -2.54 11.58
CA VAL A 352 -22.09 -2.31 10.14
C VAL A 352 -22.45 -3.58 9.37
N VAL A 353 -21.95 -4.76 9.75
CA VAL A 353 -22.37 -6.03 9.13
C VAL A 353 -23.87 -6.26 9.29
N GLN A 354 -24.40 -6.00 10.49
CA GLN A 354 -25.74 -6.39 10.88
C GLN A 354 -26.80 -5.60 10.10
N GLU A 355 -26.84 -4.27 10.22
CA GLU A 355 -28.01 -3.50 9.74
C GLU A 355 -27.76 -2.00 9.59
N SER A 356 -26.53 -1.57 9.26
CA SER A 356 -26.27 -0.16 9.01
C SER A 356 -25.37 0.06 7.79
N GLY A 357 -25.96 0.58 6.71
CA GLY A 357 -25.23 1.05 5.53
C GLY A 357 -25.61 0.35 4.21
N SER A 358 -24.85 0.67 3.17
CA SER A 358 -24.93 0.04 1.84
C SER A 358 -24.51 -1.44 1.90
N MET A 359 -24.88 -2.25 0.91
CA MET A 359 -24.38 -3.63 0.81
C MET A 359 -22.83 -3.66 0.77
N ALA A 360 -22.22 -2.71 0.05
CA ALA A 360 -20.78 -2.52 0.00
C ALA A 360 -20.16 -2.27 1.40
N ALA A 361 -20.83 -1.50 2.27
CA ALA A 361 -20.36 -1.29 3.64
C ALA A 361 -20.39 -2.60 4.45
N ARG A 362 -21.44 -3.41 4.32
CA ARG A 362 -21.58 -4.72 5.00
C ARG A 362 -20.52 -5.71 4.54
N GLU A 363 -20.27 -5.79 3.23
CA GLU A 363 -19.19 -6.57 2.62
C GLU A 363 -17.82 -6.17 3.18
N ASN A 364 -17.49 -4.87 3.13
CA ASN A 364 -16.22 -4.35 3.62
C ASN A 364 -16.05 -4.58 5.13
N ALA A 365 -17.14 -4.53 5.90
CA ALA A 365 -17.13 -4.87 7.32
C ALA A 365 -16.80 -6.36 7.55
N ALA A 366 -17.44 -7.27 6.81
CA ALA A 366 -17.14 -8.71 6.89
C ALA A 366 -15.70 -9.01 6.47
N ALA A 367 -15.22 -8.39 5.39
CA ALA A 367 -13.82 -8.49 4.96
C ALA A 367 -12.84 -7.96 6.03
N THR A 368 -13.21 -6.91 6.76
CA THR A 368 -12.41 -6.39 7.88
C THR A 368 -12.32 -7.40 9.02
N LEU A 369 -13.45 -8.01 9.41
CA LEU A 369 -13.47 -9.07 10.43
C LEU A 369 -12.66 -10.30 10.00
N PHE A 370 -12.74 -10.69 8.72
CA PHE A 370 -11.88 -11.74 8.17
C PHE A 370 -10.39 -11.37 8.29
N SER A 371 -10.01 -10.18 7.86
CA SER A 371 -8.63 -9.67 7.93
C SER A 371 -8.09 -9.66 9.36
N LEU A 372 -8.87 -9.20 10.33
CA LEU A 372 -8.47 -9.17 11.75
C LEU A 372 -8.38 -10.57 12.35
N SER A 373 -9.34 -11.44 12.05
CA SER A 373 -9.41 -12.80 12.61
C SER A 373 -8.26 -13.71 12.16
N VAL A 374 -7.40 -13.31 11.21
CA VAL A 374 -6.20 -14.08 10.85
C VAL A 374 -5.29 -14.28 12.07
N VAL A 375 -5.26 -13.32 12.98
CA VAL A 375 -4.53 -13.41 14.24
C VAL A 375 -5.32 -14.23 15.27
N ASP A 376 -4.64 -15.19 15.92
CA ASP A 376 -5.27 -16.17 16.82
C ASP A 376 -5.94 -15.55 18.05
N ASP A 377 -5.39 -14.48 18.62
CA ASP A 377 -6.03 -13.80 19.75
C ASP A 377 -7.26 -13.00 19.30
N TYR A 378 -7.24 -12.46 18.09
CA TYR A 378 -8.32 -11.61 17.58
C TYR A 378 -9.54 -12.42 17.18
N LYS A 379 -9.39 -13.63 16.64
CA LYS A 379 -10.55 -14.53 16.39
C LYS A 379 -11.26 -14.94 17.68
N ILE A 380 -10.54 -15.04 18.80
CA ILE A 380 -11.15 -15.29 20.12
C ILE A 380 -11.95 -14.06 20.54
N ALA A 381 -11.32 -12.87 20.49
CA ALA A 381 -11.96 -11.61 20.89
C ALA A 381 -13.19 -11.26 20.03
N ILE A 382 -13.11 -11.43 18.71
CA ILE A 382 -14.22 -11.19 17.77
C ILE A 382 -15.33 -12.22 18.01
N GLY A 383 -14.99 -13.50 18.14
CA GLY A 383 -15.97 -14.56 18.34
C GLY A 383 -16.67 -14.53 19.70
N ALA A 384 -16.04 -13.90 20.71
CA ALA A 384 -16.65 -13.66 22.02
C ALA A 384 -17.73 -12.56 22.00
N LYS A 385 -17.89 -11.82 20.90
CA LYS A 385 -18.97 -10.85 20.74
C LYS A 385 -20.25 -11.57 20.35
N ASP A 386 -21.26 -11.51 21.21
CA ASP A 386 -22.56 -12.18 21.02
C ASP A 386 -23.22 -11.85 19.68
N THR A 387 -22.98 -10.65 19.13
CA THR A 387 -23.54 -10.17 17.87
C THR A 387 -22.71 -10.49 16.63
N ALA A 388 -21.41 -10.83 16.77
CA ALA A 388 -20.52 -10.97 15.61
C ALA A 388 -20.88 -12.15 14.71
N ILE A 389 -21.08 -13.33 15.30
CA ILE A 389 -21.46 -14.54 14.56
C ILE A 389 -22.88 -14.37 13.96
N PRO A 390 -23.92 -13.95 14.71
CA PRO A 390 -25.24 -13.69 14.14
C PRO A 390 -25.23 -12.68 12.97
N ALA A 391 -24.49 -11.58 13.08
CA ALA A 391 -24.41 -10.58 12.02
C ALA A 391 -23.84 -11.16 10.71
N LEU A 392 -22.72 -11.90 10.82
CA LEU A 392 -22.12 -12.57 9.67
C LEU A 392 -23.06 -13.63 9.06
N LEU A 393 -23.84 -14.33 9.88
CA LEU A 393 -24.85 -15.28 9.40
C LEU A 393 -26.01 -14.60 8.68
N SER A 394 -26.42 -13.41 9.13
CA SER A 394 -27.41 -12.60 8.42
C SER A 394 -26.90 -12.20 7.03
N LEU A 395 -25.67 -11.68 6.96
CA LEU A 395 -25.04 -11.32 5.70
C LEU A 395 -24.87 -12.52 4.76
N LEU A 396 -24.58 -13.71 5.30
CA LEU A 396 -24.53 -14.94 4.52
C LEU A 396 -25.89 -15.36 3.94
N ARG A 397 -27.01 -14.99 4.58
CA ARG A 397 -28.37 -15.29 4.09
C ARG A 397 -28.82 -14.27 3.05
N GLU A 398 -28.62 -13.00 3.35
CA GLU A 398 -29.26 -11.87 2.65
C GLU A 398 -28.31 -11.14 1.67
N GLY A 399 -27.01 -11.35 1.82
CA GLY A 399 -26.00 -10.70 1.00
C GLY A 399 -26.05 -11.13 -0.46
N ASP A 400 -25.44 -10.30 -1.31
CA ASP A 400 -25.18 -10.68 -2.70
C ASP A 400 -24.04 -11.72 -2.78
N SER A 401 -23.58 -12.03 -4.00
CA SER A 401 -22.50 -13.01 -4.19
C SER A 401 -21.23 -12.66 -3.39
N ARG A 402 -20.88 -11.37 -3.33
CA ARG A 402 -19.69 -10.89 -2.64
C ARG A 402 -19.89 -10.89 -1.12
N GLY A 403 -21.01 -10.35 -0.65
CA GLY A 403 -21.36 -10.35 0.78
C GLY A 403 -21.41 -11.75 1.38
N LYS A 404 -21.99 -12.71 0.65
CA LYS A 404 -22.01 -14.13 1.05
C LYS A 404 -20.61 -14.72 1.16
N LYS A 405 -19.73 -14.41 0.19
CA LYS A 405 -18.34 -14.86 0.19
C LYS A 405 -17.54 -14.26 1.35
N ASP A 406 -17.64 -12.96 1.58
CA ASP A 406 -16.91 -12.28 2.66
C ASP A 406 -17.41 -12.75 4.04
N ALA A 407 -18.72 -12.94 4.20
CA ALA A 407 -19.29 -13.53 5.40
C ALA A 407 -18.81 -14.97 5.64
N ALA A 408 -18.84 -15.82 4.61
CA ALA A 408 -18.40 -17.21 4.71
C ALA A 408 -16.91 -17.33 5.09
N THR A 409 -16.05 -16.47 4.52
CA THR A 409 -14.61 -16.48 4.82
C THR A 409 -14.30 -15.96 6.22
N ALA A 410 -15.01 -14.93 6.70
CA ALA A 410 -14.91 -14.47 8.09
C ALA A 410 -15.35 -15.56 9.08
N LEU A 411 -16.51 -16.18 8.86
CA LEU A 411 -17.02 -17.29 9.69
C LEU A 411 -16.05 -18.48 9.69
N PHE A 412 -15.48 -18.83 8.54
CA PHE A 412 -14.45 -19.88 8.46
C PHE A 412 -13.30 -19.60 9.40
N ASN A 413 -12.72 -18.41 9.30
CA ASN A 413 -11.51 -18.09 10.05
C ASN A 413 -11.78 -18.01 11.57
N LEU A 414 -12.97 -17.52 11.95
CA LEU A 414 -13.44 -17.58 13.34
C LEU A 414 -13.66 -19.02 13.82
N SER A 415 -14.13 -19.94 12.97
CA SER A 415 -14.35 -21.35 13.30
C SER A 415 -13.07 -22.16 13.53
N LEU A 416 -11.91 -21.63 13.11
CA LEU A 416 -10.62 -22.25 13.43
C LEU A 416 -10.37 -22.29 14.93
N TYR A 417 -10.93 -21.33 15.68
CA TYR A 417 -10.96 -21.39 17.13
C TYR A 417 -12.14 -22.26 17.61
N LYS A 418 -11.83 -23.29 18.40
CA LYS A 418 -12.83 -24.27 18.84
C LYS A 418 -13.99 -23.65 19.62
N GLY A 419 -13.75 -22.61 20.42
CA GLY A 419 -14.79 -21.97 21.23
C GLY A 419 -15.88 -21.26 20.41
N ASN A 420 -15.59 -20.88 19.17
CA ASN A 420 -16.55 -20.22 18.29
C ASN A 420 -17.42 -21.21 17.50
N LYS A 421 -16.99 -22.48 17.39
CA LYS A 421 -17.62 -23.48 16.53
C LYS A 421 -19.07 -23.73 16.92
N ASP A 422 -19.33 -23.91 18.21
CA ASP A 422 -20.68 -24.22 18.68
C ASP A 422 -21.65 -23.06 18.42
N ALA A 423 -21.20 -21.81 18.58
CA ALA A 423 -21.99 -20.63 18.28
C ALA A 423 -22.29 -20.53 16.77
N ILE A 424 -21.30 -20.80 15.91
CA ILE A 424 -21.48 -20.82 14.45
C ILE A 424 -22.48 -21.92 14.05
N LEU A 425 -22.36 -23.13 14.60
CA LEU A 425 -23.22 -24.27 14.29
C LEU A 425 -24.65 -24.09 14.79
N LYS A 426 -24.84 -23.51 15.98
CA LYS A 426 -26.17 -23.25 16.57
C LYS A 426 -26.96 -22.18 15.81
N GLY A 427 -26.30 -21.27 15.09
CA GLY A 427 -26.94 -20.21 14.31
C GLY A 427 -27.70 -20.66 13.04
N GLY A 428 -28.03 -21.96 12.91
CA GLY A 428 -28.77 -22.50 11.77
C GLY A 428 -27.96 -22.51 10.47
N THR A 429 -26.64 -22.70 10.57
CA THR A 429 -25.68 -22.60 9.45
C THR A 429 -25.77 -23.73 8.45
N VAL A 430 -26.20 -24.94 8.81
CA VAL A 430 -26.17 -26.08 7.87
C VAL A 430 -27.01 -25.78 6.61
N ASP A 431 -28.14 -25.10 6.76
CA ASP A 431 -29.01 -24.74 5.65
C ASP A 431 -28.46 -23.71 4.66
N VAL A 432 -27.54 -22.86 5.10
CA VAL A 432 -27.09 -21.70 4.32
C VAL A 432 -25.59 -21.78 4.04
N LEU A 433 -24.81 -22.06 5.07
CA LEU A 433 -23.36 -22.20 4.97
C LEU A 433 -22.95 -23.42 4.15
N VAL A 434 -23.57 -24.59 4.32
CA VAL A 434 -23.17 -25.79 3.57
C VAL A 434 -23.42 -25.62 2.07
N PRO A 435 -24.59 -25.16 1.59
CA PRO A 435 -24.79 -24.85 0.17
C PRO A 435 -23.81 -23.81 -0.37
N THR A 436 -23.60 -22.69 0.33
CA THR A 436 -22.64 -21.66 -0.12
C THR A 436 -21.21 -22.20 -0.20
N LEU A 437 -20.79 -23.03 0.77
CA LEU A 437 -19.47 -23.68 0.71
C LEU A 437 -19.39 -24.69 -0.44
N ILE A 438 -20.46 -25.44 -0.71
CA ILE A 438 -20.53 -26.34 -1.89
C ILE A 438 -20.35 -25.53 -3.18
N ASP A 439 -21.04 -24.39 -3.30
CA ASP A 439 -20.93 -23.51 -4.47
C ASP A 439 -19.51 -22.94 -4.61
N LEU A 440 -18.87 -22.54 -3.52
CA LEU A 440 -17.46 -22.12 -3.51
C LEU A 440 -16.49 -23.26 -3.89
N VAL A 441 -16.80 -24.52 -3.54
CA VAL A 441 -16.01 -25.68 -4.00
C VAL A 441 -16.21 -25.93 -5.50
N LYS A 442 -17.40 -25.67 -6.03
CA LYS A 442 -17.74 -25.87 -7.45
C LYS A 442 -17.19 -24.76 -8.35
N LEU A 443 -17.41 -23.51 -7.95
CA LEU A 443 -17.26 -22.32 -8.80
C LEU A 443 -16.16 -21.36 -8.33
N GLY A 444 -15.68 -21.52 -7.09
CA GLY A 444 -14.70 -20.61 -6.51
C GLY A 444 -13.28 -20.74 -7.08
N SER A 445 -12.43 -19.78 -6.74
CA SER A 445 -10.99 -19.83 -6.99
C SER A 445 -10.34 -21.03 -6.29
N GLU A 446 -9.14 -21.44 -6.73
CA GLU A 446 -8.42 -22.59 -6.12
C GLU A 446 -8.29 -22.50 -4.60
N LYS A 447 -8.19 -21.27 -4.08
CA LYS A 447 -8.10 -21.01 -2.64
C LYS A 447 -9.44 -21.06 -1.93
N GLU A 448 -10.50 -20.57 -2.57
CA GLU A 448 -11.87 -20.70 -2.06
C GLU A 448 -12.28 -22.16 -1.98
N LYS A 449 -11.93 -22.97 -2.99
CA LYS A 449 -12.12 -24.43 -2.94
C LYS A 449 -11.37 -25.02 -1.76
N GLU A 450 -10.09 -24.69 -1.61
CA GLU A 450 -9.25 -25.19 -0.52
C GLU A 450 -9.83 -24.86 0.87
N ASN A 451 -10.27 -23.62 1.06
CA ASN A 451 -10.83 -23.14 2.33
C ASN A 451 -12.19 -23.77 2.60
N SER A 452 -13.07 -23.83 1.59
CA SER A 452 -14.41 -24.38 1.74
C SER A 452 -14.39 -25.87 2.08
N ILE A 453 -13.49 -26.63 1.46
CA ILE A 453 -13.27 -28.05 1.81
C ILE A 453 -12.77 -28.20 3.26
N ALA A 454 -11.91 -27.31 3.73
CA ALA A 454 -11.45 -27.33 5.13
C ALA A 454 -12.59 -27.04 6.12
N VAL A 455 -13.49 -26.11 5.80
CA VAL A 455 -14.67 -25.81 6.63
C VAL A 455 -15.58 -27.03 6.71
N LEU A 456 -15.94 -27.59 5.55
CA LEU A 456 -16.81 -28.77 5.48
C LEU A 456 -16.22 -29.94 6.26
N ALA A 457 -14.91 -30.19 6.13
CA ALA A 457 -14.22 -31.21 6.92
C ALA A 457 -14.21 -30.91 8.42
N ALA A 458 -14.10 -29.65 8.83
CA ALA A 458 -14.19 -29.28 10.24
C ALA A 458 -15.61 -29.49 10.77
N MET A 459 -16.65 -29.15 10.01
CA MET A 459 -18.05 -29.37 10.39
C MET A 459 -18.37 -30.86 10.53
N CYS A 460 -17.83 -31.72 9.66
CA CYS A 460 -18.00 -33.16 9.80
C CYS A 460 -17.20 -33.77 10.97
N LYS A 461 -16.16 -33.08 11.48
CA LYS A 461 -15.35 -33.52 12.65
C LYS A 461 -15.85 -32.99 13.98
N SER A 462 -16.50 -31.84 13.98
CA SER A 462 -16.91 -31.12 15.20
C SER A 462 -18.34 -30.59 15.04
N GLY A 463 -19.22 -31.03 15.93
CA GLY A 463 -20.62 -30.62 16.02
C GLY A 463 -21.42 -31.58 16.92
N ALA A 464 -22.62 -31.18 17.32
CA ALA A 464 -23.58 -32.12 17.93
C ALA A 464 -23.90 -33.23 16.91
N THR A 465 -24.11 -34.47 17.37
CA THR A 465 -24.31 -35.65 16.51
C THR A 465 -25.34 -35.41 15.40
N ALA A 466 -26.48 -34.81 15.73
CA ALA A 466 -27.53 -34.48 14.76
C ALA A 466 -27.07 -33.50 13.65
N THR A 467 -26.35 -32.43 14.01
CA THR A 467 -25.81 -31.47 13.02
C THR A 467 -24.71 -32.06 12.15
N ARG A 468 -23.94 -33.01 12.70
CA ARG A 468 -22.90 -33.74 11.98
C ARG A 468 -23.52 -34.65 10.93
N GLU A 469 -24.52 -35.43 11.31
CA GLU A 469 -25.25 -36.34 10.41
C GLU A 469 -25.92 -35.57 9.27
N GLU A 470 -26.65 -34.48 9.58
CA GLU A 470 -27.29 -33.67 8.54
C GLU A 470 -26.28 -33.09 7.54
N THR A 471 -25.14 -32.58 8.03
CA THR A 471 -24.08 -32.04 7.18
C THR A 471 -23.47 -33.14 6.30
N VAL A 472 -23.19 -34.32 6.86
CA VAL A 472 -22.62 -35.45 6.11
C VAL A 472 -23.58 -35.90 5.00
N THR A 473 -24.87 -36.06 5.30
CA THR A 473 -25.90 -36.45 4.31
C THR A 473 -25.94 -35.47 3.13
N ARG A 474 -26.04 -34.16 3.40
CA ARG A 474 -26.06 -33.14 2.33
C ARG A 474 -24.80 -33.17 1.47
N LEU A 475 -23.64 -33.38 2.07
CA LEU A 475 -22.37 -33.44 1.34
C LEU A 475 -22.28 -34.67 0.46
N VAL A 476 -22.64 -35.84 0.98
CA VAL A 476 -22.64 -37.09 0.20
C VAL A 476 -23.50 -36.94 -1.06
N GLU A 477 -24.66 -36.29 -0.95
CA GLU A 477 -25.57 -36.07 -2.08
C GLU A 477 -25.05 -35.05 -3.11
N ASN A 478 -24.32 -34.00 -2.68
CA ASN A 478 -24.13 -32.80 -3.52
C ASN A 478 -22.69 -32.49 -3.92
N ILE A 479 -21.66 -33.05 -3.26
CA ILE A 479 -20.27 -32.60 -3.44
C ILE A 479 -19.28 -33.69 -3.88
N ILE A 480 -19.63 -34.99 -3.77
CA ILE A 480 -18.71 -36.10 -4.08
C ILE A 480 -18.07 -35.97 -5.47
N PRO A 481 -18.83 -35.76 -6.57
CA PRO A 481 -18.23 -35.63 -7.91
C PRO A 481 -17.26 -34.46 -8.00
N THR A 482 -17.62 -33.32 -7.39
CA THR A 482 -16.77 -32.12 -7.37
C THR A 482 -15.49 -32.34 -6.58
N LEU A 483 -15.54 -33.02 -5.43
CA LEU A 483 -14.34 -33.36 -4.66
C LEU A 483 -13.42 -34.30 -5.44
N LEU A 484 -13.96 -35.28 -6.18
CA LEU A 484 -13.16 -36.14 -7.05
C LEU A 484 -12.45 -35.33 -8.14
N THR A 485 -13.14 -34.36 -8.76
CA THR A 485 -12.49 -33.41 -9.69
C THR A 485 -11.40 -32.60 -9.00
N VAL A 486 -11.62 -32.06 -7.80
CA VAL A 486 -10.59 -31.30 -7.07
C VAL A 486 -9.38 -32.18 -6.74
N THR A 487 -9.57 -33.47 -6.44
CA THR A 487 -8.44 -34.38 -6.20
C THR A 487 -7.56 -34.62 -7.44
N SER A 488 -8.11 -34.46 -8.65
CA SER A 488 -7.36 -34.64 -9.89
C SER A 488 -6.76 -33.33 -10.42
N THR A 489 -7.53 -32.23 -10.40
CA THR A 489 -7.14 -30.96 -11.05
C THR A 489 -6.70 -29.85 -10.10
N GLY A 490 -6.99 -29.95 -8.80
CA GLY A 490 -6.74 -28.86 -7.84
C GLY A 490 -5.27 -28.67 -7.43
N SER A 491 -5.01 -27.60 -6.68
CA SER A 491 -3.71 -27.35 -6.05
C SER A 491 -3.26 -28.48 -5.11
N SER A 492 -1.97 -28.60 -4.81
CA SER A 492 -1.44 -29.63 -3.90
C SER A 492 -2.08 -29.61 -2.50
N ARG A 493 -2.49 -28.44 -2.02
CA ARG A 493 -3.23 -28.29 -0.76
C ARG A 493 -4.70 -28.69 -0.92
N ALA A 494 -5.36 -28.23 -1.99
CA ALA A 494 -6.75 -28.58 -2.28
C ALA A 494 -6.93 -30.10 -2.45
N LYS A 495 -6.02 -30.77 -3.16
CA LYS A 495 -5.98 -32.23 -3.30
C LYS A 495 -5.93 -32.93 -1.95
N ARG A 496 -4.97 -32.56 -1.09
CA ARG A 496 -4.82 -33.17 0.25
C ARG A 496 -6.08 -33.01 1.09
N LYS A 497 -6.68 -31.81 1.10
CA LYS A 497 -7.89 -31.51 1.87
C LYS A 497 -9.12 -32.24 1.30
N ALA A 498 -9.28 -32.28 -0.02
CA ALA A 498 -10.37 -32.98 -0.70
C ALA A 498 -10.33 -34.48 -0.42
N THR A 499 -9.13 -35.10 -0.51
CA THR A 499 -8.94 -36.50 -0.16
C THR A 499 -9.26 -36.77 1.31
N ALA A 500 -8.86 -35.88 2.22
CA ALA A 500 -9.17 -36.02 3.64
C ALA A 500 -10.68 -35.94 3.93
N LEU A 501 -11.40 -35.02 3.26
CA LEU A 501 -12.85 -34.90 3.38
C LEU A 501 -13.56 -36.13 2.80
N LEU A 502 -13.17 -36.62 1.62
CA LEU A 502 -13.74 -37.85 1.04
C LEU A 502 -13.58 -39.06 1.96
N LYS A 503 -12.40 -39.25 2.55
CA LYS A 503 -12.17 -40.34 3.52
C LYS A 503 -13.06 -40.21 4.75
N LEU A 504 -13.30 -38.99 5.19
CA LEU A 504 -14.15 -38.73 6.34
C LEU A 504 -15.62 -39.00 6.03
N LEU A 505 -16.12 -38.55 4.87
CA LEU A 505 -17.47 -38.85 4.43
C LEU A 505 -17.69 -40.36 4.25
N GLN A 506 -16.69 -41.09 3.76
CA GLN A 506 -16.72 -42.56 3.68
C GLN A 506 -16.80 -43.19 5.07
N ALA A 507 -15.97 -42.75 6.02
CA ALA A 507 -15.99 -43.28 7.38
C ALA A 507 -17.34 -43.04 8.07
N CYS A 508 -17.92 -41.86 7.90
CA CYS A 508 -19.22 -41.51 8.48
C CYS A 508 -20.42 -42.16 7.78
N ALA A 509 -20.27 -42.68 6.56
CA ALA A 509 -21.33 -43.43 5.85
C ALA A 509 -21.37 -44.93 6.24
N HIS A 510 -20.37 -45.40 6.98
CA HIS A 510 -20.26 -46.78 7.48
C HIS A 510 -20.48 -46.90 8.99
N GLU A 511 -20.65 -45.78 9.69
CA GLU A 511 -21.19 -45.69 11.05
C GLU A 511 -22.72 -45.59 10.99
#